data_AF-A0A7L4TQJ0-F1
#
_entry.id   AF-A0A7L4TQJ0-F1
#
_cell.length_a   1.000
_cell.length_b   1.000
_cell.length_c   1.000
_cell.angle_alpha   90.00
_cell.angle_beta   90.00
_cell.angle_gamma   90.00
#
_symmetry.space_group_name_H-M   'P 1'
#
loop_
_entity.id
_entity.type
_entity.pdbx_description
1 polymer ?
#
loop_
_entity_poly.entity_id
_entity_poly.type
_entity_poly.pdbx_seq_one_letter_code
_entity_poly.pdbx_strand_id
1 'polypeptide(L)'
;MKKLYALLMLASSILILGQTGMGTPTPRGALDINRPLTNTFGLVLPTNDDTAKMLNPQGGTIAVGTMMYDSADKCVKYFDGTNWSNCLGVGAPSNLATECNKVGFRGTFESGTALNGAIFSITIKNNGTKVSKNLNFQTSDLVLSGVRGTSVSSVSQSTATISAGQSVTITYRLSGIPTGYKRTTGTLTGTWSNDGLTCTTNVTVNSGKIRIGYFGSYAIGAGKNPAFNSQLQNDSNYGSKGKYNKIKGFVFTDIGNTLATLTVDDLQENYDIISVDKGPPNTPDNAKLKAFADAGGVVFVQLENNSDYLLTTFGFTGSFAYGGSGNVTTNTNSINSGIFGSSINTSIMSINGGAAALLTVAQLPANSTILATAGTDPRVFIAGSHGNIIFFWDEDVHYHTSVSGTDINTPQEIFLHNLMAYALDNL
;
A
#
# COMPACT_ATOMS: atom_id res chain seq x y z
N MET A 1 13.18 -98.60 45.91
CA MET A 1 13.91 -97.58 45.12
C MET A 1 13.01 -96.58 44.37
N LYS A 2 11.84 -96.95 43.82
CA LYS A 2 10.95 -95.99 43.09
C LYS A 2 10.41 -94.80 43.90
N LYS A 3 10.21 -94.93 45.22
CA LYS A 3 9.68 -93.84 46.06
C LYS A 3 10.72 -92.76 46.42
N LEU A 4 12.02 -93.05 46.29
CA LEU A 4 13.09 -92.10 46.59
C LEU A 4 13.30 -91.09 45.45
N TYR A 5 13.04 -91.52 44.19
CA TYR A 5 13.12 -90.64 43.02
C TYR A 5 12.01 -89.57 42.97
N ALA A 6 10.82 -89.89 43.49
CA ALA A 6 9.72 -88.92 43.56
C ALA A 6 10.03 -87.79 44.55
N LEU A 7 10.71 -88.09 45.67
CA LEU A 7 11.09 -87.09 46.67
C LEU A 7 12.23 -86.17 46.15
N LEU A 8 13.17 -86.73 45.37
CA LEU A 8 14.27 -85.96 44.77
C LEU A 8 13.81 -85.02 43.64
N MET A 9 12.75 -85.40 42.91
CA MET A 9 12.13 -84.56 41.88
C MET A 9 11.33 -83.39 42.47
N LEU A 10 10.72 -83.57 43.65
CA LEU A 10 9.95 -82.50 44.31
C LEU A 10 10.85 -81.44 44.96
N ALA A 11 12.06 -81.83 45.40
CA ALA A 11 13.07 -80.94 45.99
C ALA A 11 13.83 -80.08 44.95
N SER A 12 13.66 -80.32 43.65
CA SER A 12 14.32 -79.58 42.57
C SER A 12 13.52 -78.36 42.07
N SER A 13 12.44 -77.98 42.76
CA SER A 13 11.65 -76.79 42.42
C SER A 13 12.32 -75.51 42.94
N ILE A 14 13.48 -75.20 42.38
CA ILE A 14 14.11 -73.89 42.57
C ILE A 14 13.27 -72.89 41.74
N LEU A 15 12.58 -71.98 42.43
CA LEU A 15 12.03 -70.78 41.80
C LEU A 15 13.20 -69.97 41.25
N ILE A 16 13.51 -70.17 39.97
CA ILE A 16 14.39 -69.26 39.24
C ILE A 16 13.57 -68.00 39.00
N LEU A 17 13.78 -67.00 39.86
CA LEU A 17 13.40 -65.63 39.55
C LEU A 17 14.26 -65.20 38.36
N GLY A 18 13.72 -65.36 37.16
CA GLY A 18 14.29 -64.75 35.97
C GLY A 18 14.20 -63.24 36.12
N GLN A 19 15.26 -62.62 36.65
CA GLN A 19 15.48 -61.20 36.44
C GLN A 19 15.80 -61.03 34.96
N THR A 20 14.94 -60.35 34.21
CA THR A 20 15.18 -59.95 32.82
C THR A 20 16.21 -58.81 32.78
N GLY A 21 17.44 -59.11 33.19
CA GLY A 21 18.63 -58.43 32.67
C GLY A 21 19.10 -59.20 31.46
N MET A 22 18.69 -58.80 30.26
CA MET A 22 19.12 -59.51 29.04
C MET A 22 20.61 -59.23 28.79
N GLY A 23 21.48 -60.21 29.09
CA GLY A 23 22.81 -60.32 28.49
C GLY A 23 24.02 -59.71 29.23
N THR A 24 23.88 -59.16 30.45
CA THR A 24 25.06 -58.73 31.24
C THR A 24 24.77 -58.71 32.75
N PRO A 25 25.71 -59.16 33.63
CA PRO A 25 25.59 -59.01 35.07
C PRO A 25 25.83 -57.56 35.57
N THR A 26 26.21 -56.64 34.68
CA THR A 26 26.46 -55.21 35.00
C THR A 26 25.74 -54.28 34.00
N PRO A 27 24.40 -54.26 33.97
CA PRO A 27 23.68 -53.37 33.05
C PRO A 27 23.89 -51.91 33.44
N ARG A 28 24.27 -51.06 32.48
CA ARG A 28 24.43 -49.60 32.69
C ARG A 28 23.10 -48.82 32.56
N GLY A 29 22.01 -49.50 32.19
CA GLY A 29 20.65 -48.97 32.07
C GLY A 29 19.64 -50.12 31.90
N ALA A 30 18.36 -49.87 32.14
CA ALA A 30 17.30 -50.89 32.14
C ALA A 30 16.87 -51.38 30.73
N LEU A 31 17.45 -50.81 29.67
CA LEU A 31 17.29 -51.28 28.29
C LEU A 31 18.60 -51.00 27.53
N ASP A 32 19.46 -52.02 27.44
CA ASP A 32 20.68 -52.00 26.64
C ASP A 32 20.43 -52.81 25.35
N ILE A 33 20.28 -52.13 24.22
CA ILE A 33 20.07 -52.74 22.89
C ILE A 33 21.39 -52.94 22.11
N ASN A 34 22.52 -52.95 22.82
CA ASN A 34 23.84 -53.17 22.21
C ASN A 34 24.23 -54.67 22.19
N ARG A 35 25.10 -55.05 21.24
CA ARG A 35 25.81 -56.35 21.26
C ARG A 35 27.25 -56.15 21.72
N PRO A 36 27.91 -57.18 22.29
CA PRO A 36 29.28 -57.04 22.81
C PRO A 36 30.33 -56.53 21.82
N LEU A 37 30.09 -56.67 20.50
CA LEU A 37 31.05 -56.34 19.45
C LEU A 37 30.56 -55.32 18.41
N THR A 38 29.25 -54.99 18.38
CA THR A 38 28.68 -54.02 17.43
C THR A 38 27.50 -53.25 18.03
N ASN A 39 27.42 -51.95 17.72
CA ASN A 39 26.39 -51.02 18.23
C ASN A 39 25.56 -50.44 17.08
N THR A 40 24.90 -51.29 16.30
CA THR A 40 24.23 -50.89 15.04
C THR A 40 22.71 -50.88 15.09
N PHE A 41 22.09 -51.27 16.20
CA PHE A 41 20.63 -51.28 16.36
C PHE A 41 20.13 -49.98 17.01
N GLY A 42 19.12 -49.36 16.40
CA GLY A 42 18.49 -48.15 16.93
C GLY A 42 17.30 -48.45 17.84
N LEU A 43 16.95 -47.48 18.70
CA LEU A 43 15.69 -47.47 19.44
C LEU A 43 14.60 -46.84 18.58
N VAL A 44 13.53 -47.58 18.28
CA VAL A 44 12.34 -47.03 17.63
C VAL A 44 11.34 -46.64 18.71
N LEU A 45 11.02 -45.35 18.78
CA LEU A 45 10.03 -44.83 19.73
C LEU A 45 8.61 -44.98 19.18
N PRO A 46 7.59 -45.03 20.05
CA PRO A 46 6.20 -44.89 19.63
C PRO A 46 6.04 -43.66 18.74
N THR A 47 5.50 -43.86 17.55
CA THR A 47 5.32 -42.81 16.55
C THR A 47 3.88 -42.32 16.58
N ASN A 48 3.70 -41.02 16.77
CA ASN A 48 2.39 -40.39 16.77
C ASN A 48 2.48 -39.00 16.14
N ASP A 49 1.43 -38.51 15.50
CA ASP A 49 1.34 -37.15 14.94
C ASP A 49 0.85 -36.12 15.98
N ASP A 50 0.35 -36.58 17.13
CA ASP A 50 -0.09 -35.74 18.23
C ASP A 50 0.23 -36.37 19.58
N THR A 51 0.80 -35.56 20.47
CA THR A 51 1.06 -35.90 21.87
C THR A 51 -0.19 -36.33 22.65
N ALA A 52 -1.38 -35.84 22.27
CA ALA A 52 -2.65 -36.20 22.89
C ALA A 52 -3.10 -37.64 22.61
N LYS A 53 -2.55 -38.27 21.56
CA LYS A 53 -2.84 -39.66 21.19
C LYS A 53 -1.96 -40.68 21.93
N MET A 54 -1.03 -40.21 22.77
CA MET A 54 -0.22 -41.07 23.63
C MET A 54 -1.06 -41.54 24.82
N LEU A 55 -1.12 -42.85 25.04
CA LEU A 55 -1.92 -43.46 26.11
C LEU A 55 -1.02 -44.13 27.14
N ASN A 56 -1.41 -44.07 28.41
CA ASN A 56 -0.82 -44.91 29.45
C ASN A 56 -1.43 -46.33 29.34
N PRO A 57 -0.63 -47.39 29.16
CA PRO A 57 -1.13 -48.77 29.07
C PRO A 57 -1.89 -49.25 30.31
N GLN A 58 -1.66 -48.63 31.48
CA GLN A 58 -2.37 -48.94 32.73
C GLN A 58 -3.63 -48.07 32.94
N GLY A 59 -3.97 -47.21 31.98
CA GLY A 59 -4.99 -46.16 32.13
C GLY A 59 -4.47 -44.95 32.91
N GLY A 60 -5.26 -43.87 32.93
CA GLY A 60 -4.90 -42.62 33.61
C GLY A 60 -3.96 -41.71 32.81
N THR A 61 -3.21 -40.85 33.51
CA THR A 61 -2.30 -39.88 32.89
C THR A 61 -1.02 -40.53 32.37
N ILE A 62 -0.43 -39.94 31.33
CA ILE A 62 0.87 -40.35 30.78
C ILE A 62 1.95 -40.26 31.86
N ALA A 63 2.86 -41.24 31.89
CA ALA A 63 3.95 -41.27 32.87
C ALA A 63 5.05 -40.25 32.54
N VAL A 64 5.60 -39.60 33.56
CA VAL A 64 6.79 -38.74 33.45
C VAL A 64 7.93 -39.49 32.75
N GLY A 65 8.61 -38.82 31.82
CA GLY A 65 9.72 -39.41 31.04
C GLY A 65 9.27 -40.23 29.84
N THR A 66 7.97 -40.32 29.55
CA THR A 66 7.48 -40.92 28.29
C THR A 66 8.10 -40.19 27.11
N MET A 67 8.70 -40.95 26.18
CA MET A 67 9.28 -40.44 24.94
C MET A 67 8.47 -40.90 23.73
N MET A 68 8.35 -40.04 22.73
CA MET A 68 7.70 -40.37 21.45
C MET A 68 8.47 -39.77 20.28
N TYR A 69 8.28 -40.36 19.10
CA TYR A 69 8.61 -39.72 17.83
C TYR A 69 7.35 -39.03 17.28
N ASP A 70 7.40 -37.70 17.22
CA ASP A 70 6.37 -36.89 16.60
C ASP A 70 6.51 -36.96 15.08
N SER A 71 5.54 -37.57 14.42
CA SER A 71 5.53 -37.75 12.96
C SER A 71 5.08 -36.51 12.18
N ALA A 72 4.45 -35.53 12.83
CA ALA A 72 4.13 -34.25 12.22
C ALA A 72 5.39 -33.36 12.22
N ASP A 73 6.05 -33.23 13.37
CA ASP A 73 7.27 -32.42 13.54
C ASP A 73 8.59 -33.15 13.19
N LYS A 74 8.51 -34.47 12.89
CA LYS A 74 9.64 -35.36 12.58
C LYS A 74 10.75 -35.40 13.63
N CYS A 75 10.39 -35.38 14.92
CA CYS A 75 11.35 -35.23 16.01
C CYS A 75 11.01 -36.05 17.26
N VAL A 76 11.95 -36.19 18.20
CA VAL A 76 11.68 -36.84 19.49
C VAL A 76 11.15 -35.81 20.49
N LYS A 77 10.09 -36.15 21.23
CA LYS A 77 9.57 -35.37 22.36
C LYS A 77 9.57 -36.21 23.63
N TYR A 78 9.66 -35.59 24.80
CA TYR A 78 9.49 -36.25 26.10
C TYR A 78 8.48 -35.52 26.97
N PHE A 79 7.78 -36.24 27.84
CA PHE A 79 6.83 -35.67 28.79
C PHE A 79 7.51 -35.40 30.13
N ASP A 80 7.45 -34.16 30.63
CA ASP A 80 8.09 -33.75 31.90
C ASP A 80 7.23 -34.01 33.15
N GLY A 81 5.99 -34.50 32.94
CA GLY A 81 5.00 -34.73 33.99
C GLY A 81 3.85 -33.72 33.98
N THR A 82 4.03 -32.59 33.31
CA THR A 82 2.99 -31.57 33.12
C THR A 82 2.80 -31.25 31.64
N ASN A 83 3.88 -31.03 30.90
CA ASN A 83 3.89 -30.68 29.49
C ASN A 83 4.77 -31.61 28.66
N TRP A 84 4.48 -31.67 27.37
CA TRP A 84 5.39 -32.25 26.39
C TRP A 84 6.49 -31.25 26.06
N SER A 85 7.72 -31.75 25.92
CA SER A 85 8.84 -30.97 25.42
C SER A 85 8.59 -30.56 23.97
N ASN A 86 9.26 -29.49 23.55
CA ASN A 86 9.53 -29.28 22.13
C ASN A 86 10.42 -30.40 21.58
N CYS A 87 10.66 -30.39 20.27
CA CYS A 87 11.58 -31.30 19.61
C CYS A 87 12.97 -31.33 20.26
N LEU A 88 13.33 -32.48 20.84
CA LEU A 88 14.66 -32.75 21.32
C LEU A 88 15.65 -32.72 20.14
N GLY A 89 16.70 -31.91 20.28
CA GLY A 89 17.73 -31.77 19.24
C GLY A 89 17.45 -30.66 18.22
N VAL A 90 16.29 -30.02 18.27
CA VAL A 90 15.96 -28.86 17.45
C VAL A 90 16.01 -27.59 18.31
N GLY A 91 16.52 -26.49 17.76
CA GLY A 91 16.55 -25.20 18.45
C GLY A 91 15.16 -24.62 18.64
N ALA A 92 14.85 -24.13 19.84
CA ALA A 92 13.60 -23.43 20.11
C ALA A 92 13.49 -22.12 19.30
N PRO A 93 12.27 -21.67 18.93
CA PRO A 93 12.06 -20.40 18.22
C PRO A 93 12.65 -19.19 18.95
N SER A 94 12.77 -19.25 20.28
CA SER A 94 13.39 -18.20 21.10
C SER A 94 14.86 -17.91 20.77
N ASN A 95 15.53 -18.81 20.04
CA ASN A 95 16.90 -18.62 19.57
C ASN A 95 16.97 -18.00 18.18
N LEU A 96 15.84 -17.81 17.51
CA LEU A 96 15.76 -17.14 16.22
C LEU A 96 15.54 -15.64 16.44
N ALA A 97 16.33 -14.83 15.74
CA ALA A 97 16.18 -13.38 15.71
C ALA A 97 15.83 -12.93 14.29
N THR A 98 14.95 -11.94 14.17
CA THR A 98 14.49 -11.40 12.89
C THR A 98 14.89 -9.95 12.72
N GLU A 99 15.43 -9.63 11.55
CA GLU A 99 15.91 -8.29 11.19
C GLU A 99 15.30 -7.85 9.84
N CYS A 100 14.34 -6.92 9.89
CA CYS A 100 13.77 -6.31 8.68
C CYS A 100 14.53 -5.04 8.27
N ASN A 101 15.16 -4.33 9.21
CA ASN A 101 15.82 -3.06 8.91
C ASN A 101 17.13 -3.23 8.12
N LYS A 102 17.65 -4.46 8.02
CA LYS A 102 18.87 -4.75 7.27
C LYS A 102 18.64 -4.73 5.75
N VAL A 103 17.48 -5.17 5.28
CA VAL A 103 17.12 -5.17 3.85
C VAL A 103 15.76 -4.52 3.64
N GLY A 104 14.72 -5.00 4.32
CA GLY A 104 13.41 -4.35 4.40
C GLY A 104 12.77 -4.13 3.04
N PHE A 105 12.13 -2.97 2.87
CA PHE A 105 11.59 -2.56 1.58
C PHE A 105 12.71 -2.20 0.59
N ARG A 106 12.62 -2.74 -0.62
CA ARG A 106 13.44 -2.34 -1.78
C ARG A 106 12.59 -2.19 -3.02
N GLY A 107 12.92 -1.19 -3.83
CA GLY A 107 12.19 -0.85 -5.06
C GLY A 107 11.71 0.60 -5.04
N THR A 108 10.91 0.93 -6.06
CA THR A 108 10.30 2.26 -6.19
C THR A 108 8.91 2.25 -5.60
N PHE A 109 8.68 3.09 -4.58
CA PHE A 109 7.39 3.25 -3.93
C PHE A 109 6.85 4.64 -4.24
N GLU A 110 5.97 4.71 -5.22
CA GLU A 110 5.39 5.95 -5.73
C GLU A 110 3.88 5.82 -5.88
N SER A 111 3.15 6.83 -5.43
CA SER A 111 1.70 6.85 -5.55
C SER A 111 1.28 6.90 -7.02
N GLY A 112 0.38 6.00 -7.41
CA GLY A 112 -0.12 5.88 -8.79
C GLY A 112 0.83 5.18 -9.77
N THR A 113 1.97 4.68 -9.31
CA THR A 113 2.91 3.89 -10.12
C THR A 113 2.85 2.43 -9.69
N ALA A 114 2.70 1.50 -10.63
CA ALA A 114 2.71 0.07 -10.32
C ALA A 114 4.02 -0.36 -9.64
N LEU A 115 3.92 -1.21 -8.63
CA LEU A 115 5.06 -1.80 -7.91
C LEU A 115 5.78 -2.85 -8.79
N ASN A 116 6.58 -2.39 -9.75
CA ASN A 116 7.36 -3.26 -10.63
C ASN A 116 8.67 -3.68 -9.96
N GLY A 117 8.72 -4.93 -9.48
CA GLY A 117 9.92 -5.50 -8.85
C GLY A 117 10.17 -5.04 -7.41
N ALA A 118 9.19 -4.38 -6.78
CA ALA A 118 9.28 -4.02 -5.37
C ALA A 118 9.22 -5.27 -4.48
N ILE A 119 10.02 -5.28 -3.42
CA ILE A 119 10.15 -6.39 -2.49
C ILE A 119 10.18 -5.92 -1.05
N PHE A 120 9.87 -6.85 -0.15
CA PHE A 120 10.12 -6.76 1.28
C PHE A 120 10.94 -7.96 1.70
N SER A 121 12.11 -7.76 2.31
CA SER A 121 12.99 -8.84 2.73
C SER A 121 13.22 -8.83 4.24
N ILE A 122 13.20 -10.03 4.83
CA ILE A 122 13.58 -10.28 6.22
C ILE A 122 14.81 -11.16 6.26
N THR A 123 15.69 -10.92 7.24
CA THR A 123 16.74 -11.87 7.58
C THR A 123 16.40 -12.53 8.91
N ILE A 124 16.40 -13.87 8.93
CA ILE A 124 16.20 -14.67 10.13
C ILE A 124 17.54 -15.31 10.49
N LYS A 125 18.04 -15.04 11.69
CA LYS A 125 19.30 -15.58 12.20
C LYS A 125 19.03 -16.58 13.30
N ASN A 126 19.69 -17.73 13.24
CA ASN A 126 19.69 -18.70 14.33
C ASN A 126 20.88 -18.44 15.27
N ASN A 127 20.61 -17.84 16.42
CA ASN A 127 21.59 -17.60 17.48
C ASN A 127 21.77 -18.80 18.42
N GLY A 128 21.03 -19.89 18.20
CA GLY A 128 21.12 -21.12 18.97
C GLY A 128 22.30 -21.99 18.55
N THR A 129 22.47 -23.09 19.30
CA THR A 129 23.53 -24.10 19.07
C THR A 129 23.06 -25.30 18.26
N LYS A 130 21.79 -25.32 17.84
CA LYS A 130 21.16 -26.43 17.10
C LYS A 130 20.46 -25.89 15.84
N VAL A 131 20.20 -26.75 14.87
CA VAL A 131 19.38 -26.41 13.69
C VAL A 131 17.97 -25.97 14.12
N SER A 132 17.38 -25.00 13.42
CA SER A 132 16.02 -24.55 13.69
C SER A 132 14.98 -25.63 13.35
N LYS A 133 13.76 -25.47 13.87
CA LYS A 133 12.59 -26.16 13.31
C LYS A 133 12.41 -25.75 11.85
N ASN A 134 11.70 -26.58 11.08
CA ASN A 134 11.29 -26.20 9.73
C ASN A 134 10.28 -25.06 9.83
N LEU A 135 10.63 -23.89 9.29
CA LEU A 135 9.76 -22.74 9.18
C LEU A 135 8.99 -22.84 7.86
N ASN A 136 7.70 -22.53 7.87
CA ASN A 136 6.87 -22.47 6.66
C ASN A 136 6.50 -21.02 6.39
N PHE A 137 6.68 -20.55 5.16
CA PHE A 137 6.41 -19.18 4.77
C PHE A 137 5.29 -19.11 3.73
N GLN A 138 4.41 -18.14 3.91
CA GLN A 138 3.25 -17.85 3.07
C GLN A 138 3.06 -16.34 2.92
N THR A 139 2.34 -15.91 1.89
CA THR A 139 2.14 -14.47 1.63
C THR A 139 1.41 -13.76 2.78
N SER A 140 0.55 -14.47 3.52
CA SER A 140 -0.18 -13.96 4.68
C SER A 140 0.70 -13.68 5.90
N ASP A 141 1.96 -14.11 5.91
CA ASP A 141 2.90 -13.78 6.98
C ASP A 141 3.29 -12.29 6.96
N LEU A 142 3.10 -11.58 5.83
CA LEU A 142 3.37 -10.16 5.69
C LEU A 142 2.06 -9.38 5.49
N VAL A 143 1.74 -8.53 6.45
CA VAL A 143 0.60 -7.61 6.39
C VAL A 143 1.10 -6.22 6.01
N LEU A 144 0.55 -5.65 4.93
CA LEU A 144 0.81 -4.28 4.49
C LEU A 144 -0.27 -3.33 5.01
N SER A 145 0.14 -2.14 5.44
CA SER A 145 -0.78 -1.10 5.94
C SER A 145 -0.25 0.31 5.68
N GLY A 146 -1.10 1.31 5.91
CA GLY A 146 -0.77 2.74 5.76
C GLY A 146 -0.99 3.32 4.37
N VAL A 147 -1.01 2.49 3.32
CA VAL A 147 -1.31 2.88 1.93
C VAL A 147 -2.22 1.83 1.27
N ARG A 148 -3.16 2.25 0.42
CA ARG A 148 -4.09 1.36 -0.29
C ARG A 148 -3.48 0.84 -1.60
N GLY A 149 -4.14 -0.13 -2.23
CA GLY A 149 -3.76 -0.63 -3.55
C GLY A 149 -2.47 -1.45 -3.60
N THR A 150 -1.93 -1.88 -2.44
CA THR A 150 -0.74 -2.73 -2.36
C THR A 150 -1.08 -4.12 -1.84
N SER A 151 -0.36 -5.14 -2.33
CA SER A 151 -0.54 -6.52 -1.93
C SER A 151 0.77 -7.30 -1.98
N VAL A 152 0.80 -8.46 -1.33
CA VAL A 152 1.91 -9.41 -1.34
C VAL A 152 1.60 -10.50 -2.38
N SER A 153 2.42 -10.59 -3.44
CA SER A 153 2.16 -11.48 -4.57
C SER A 153 2.80 -12.86 -4.42
N SER A 154 3.98 -12.96 -3.81
CA SER A 154 4.66 -14.24 -3.58
C SER A 154 5.76 -14.16 -2.53
N VAL A 155 6.27 -15.33 -2.13
CA VAL A 155 7.40 -15.50 -1.22
C VAL A 155 8.51 -16.30 -1.92
N SER A 156 9.78 -15.96 -1.69
CA SER A 156 10.93 -16.54 -2.39
C SER A 156 11.14 -18.03 -2.14
N GLN A 157 10.69 -18.53 -1.00
CA GLN A 157 10.69 -19.95 -0.64
C GLN A 157 9.57 -20.21 0.37
N SER A 158 8.95 -21.39 0.29
CA SER A 158 7.85 -21.78 1.17
C SER A 158 8.30 -22.42 2.47
N THR A 159 9.56 -22.88 2.56
CA THR A 159 10.11 -23.49 3.78
C THR A 159 11.59 -23.18 3.98
N ALA A 160 12.08 -23.26 5.22
CA ALA A 160 13.51 -23.27 5.52
C ALA A 160 13.83 -23.91 6.88
N THR A 161 15.02 -24.50 6.96
CA THR A 161 15.73 -24.75 8.23
C THR A 161 16.99 -23.90 8.27
N ILE A 162 17.42 -23.51 9.47
CA ILE A 162 18.55 -22.60 9.67
C ILE A 162 19.54 -23.30 10.60
N SER A 163 20.72 -23.63 10.09
CA SER A 163 21.80 -24.18 10.91
C SER A 163 22.24 -23.22 12.01
N ALA A 164 22.81 -23.76 13.09
CA ALA A 164 23.33 -22.97 14.21
C ALA A 164 24.31 -21.88 13.72
N GLY A 165 24.12 -20.65 14.18
CA GLY A 165 24.94 -19.49 13.80
C GLY A 165 24.69 -18.93 12.39
N GLN A 166 23.86 -19.57 11.57
CA GLN A 166 23.58 -19.15 10.20
C GLN A 166 22.37 -18.22 10.10
N SER A 167 22.17 -17.63 8.92
CA SER A 167 21.01 -16.81 8.61
C SER A 167 20.40 -17.21 7.27
N VAL A 168 19.11 -16.96 7.12
CA VAL A 168 18.37 -17.08 5.86
C VAL A 168 17.67 -15.77 5.57
N THR A 169 17.55 -15.40 4.29
CA THR A 169 16.80 -14.23 3.87
C THR A 169 15.57 -14.68 3.10
N ILE A 170 14.39 -14.26 3.57
CA ILE A 170 13.10 -14.51 2.91
C ILE A 170 12.67 -13.21 2.23
N THR A 171 12.28 -13.31 0.97
CA THR A 171 11.88 -12.16 0.17
C THR A 171 10.43 -12.31 -0.27
N TYR A 172 9.63 -11.32 0.07
CA TYR A 172 8.25 -11.17 -0.34
C TYR A 172 8.19 -10.21 -1.53
N ARG A 173 7.56 -10.63 -2.62
CA ARG A 173 7.31 -9.76 -3.78
C ARG A 173 6.03 -8.99 -3.55
N LEU A 174 6.08 -7.69 -3.85
CA LEU A 174 4.94 -6.80 -3.70
C LEU A 174 4.33 -6.52 -5.08
N SER A 175 3.04 -6.22 -5.10
CA SER A 175 2.28 -5.88 -6.31
C SER A 175 1.23 -4.80 -6.03
N GLY A 176 0.61 -4.31 -7.09
CA GLY A 176 -0.44 -3.31 -7.04
C GLY A 176 0.06 -1.90 -7.34
N ILE A 177 -0.81 -0.91 -7.17
CA ILE A 177 -0.58 0.50 -7.41
C ILE A 177 -0.82 1.21 -6.09
N PRO A 178 0.22 1.71 -5.39
CA PRO A 178 0.04 2.41 -4.13
C PRO A 178 -0.84 3.64 -4.34
N THR A 179 -1.93 3.76 -3.57
CA THR A 179 -2.79 4.94 -3.55
C THR A 179 -2.86 5.47 -2.12
N GLY A 180 -2.35 6.69 -1.92
CA GLY A 180 -2.46 7.39 -0.63
C GLY A 180 -3.90 7.77 -0.32
N TYR A 181 -4.29 7.75 0.96
CA TYR A 181 -5.50 8.43 1.41
C TYR A 181 -5.17 9.93 1.49
N LYS A 182 -5.45 10.67 0.42
CA LYS A 182 -4.84 11.96 0.04
C LYS A 182 -3.40 11.80 -0.45
N ARG A 183 -3.07 12.39 -1.59
CA ARG A 183 -1.84 12.12 -2.37
C ARG A 183 -0.58 12.81 -1.83
N THR A 184 -0.57 13.12 -0.54
CA THR A 184 0.65 13.46 0.21
C THR A 184 1.54 12.22 0.35
N THR A 185 2.83 12.42 0.58
CA THR A 185 3.76 11.34 0.94
C THR A 185 3.14 10.42 2.00
N GLY A 186 3.02 9.13 1.68
CA GLY A 186 2.45 8.12 2.56
C GLY A 186 3.52 7.27 3.23
N THR A 187 3.15 6.52 4.27
CA THR A 187 4.04 5.53 4.89
C THR A 187 3.47 4.14 4.70
N LEU A 188 4.10 3.33 3.86
CA LEU A 188 3.79 1.91 3.72
C LEU A 188 4.48 1.15 4.85
N THR A 189 3.72 0.47 5.68
CA THR A 189 4.22 -0.33 6.81
C THR A 189 4.04 -1.80 6.52
N GLY A 190 5.13 -2.57 6.59
CA GLY A 190 5.13 -4.03 6.48
C GLY A 190 5.33 -4.64 7.86
N THR A 191 4.32 -5.37 8.34
CA THR A 191 4.38 -6.16 9.58
C THR A 191 4.47 -7.62 9.20
N TRP A 192 5.63 -8.22 9.46
CA TRP A 192 5.85 -9.64 9.24
C TRP A 192 5.68 -10.42 10.55
N SER A 193 5.00 -11.57 10.50
CA SER A 193 4.85 -12.48 11.63
C SER A 193 4.80 -13.93 11.18
N ASN A 194 5.58 -14.79 11.82
CA ASN A 194 5.58 -16.23 11.55
C ASN A 194 6.08 -16.99 12.80
N ASP A 195 5.35 -18.01 13.24
CA ASP A 195 5.80 -18.92 14.31
C ASP A 195 6.25 -18.23 15.62
N GLY A 196 5.59 -17.11 15.97
CA GLY A 196 5.91 -16.31 17.16
C GLY A 196 7.06 -15.30 16.96
N LEU A 197 7.69 -15.29 15.79
CA LEU A 197 8.62 -14.24 15.38
C LEU A 197 7.83 -13.07 14.78
N THR A 198 8.29 -11.85 15.01
CA THR A 198 7.68 -10.66 14.43
C THR A 198 8.72 -9.62 14.11
N CYS A 199 8.47 -8.86 13.05
CA CYS A 199 9.32 -7.78 12.65
C CYS A 199 8.55 -6.77 11.81
N THR A 200 8.74 -5.47 12.09
CA THR A 200 8.02 -4.38 11.43
C THR A 200 9.01 -3.37 10.88
N THR A 201 8.79 -2.91 9.66
CA THR A 201 9.51 -1.78 9.07
C THR A 201 8.60 -0.99 8.14
N ASN A 202 9.04 0.19 7.72
CA ASN A 202 8.27 1.08 6.88
C ASN A 202 9.10 1.67 5.75
N VAL A 203 8.41 2.16 4.72
CA VAL A 203 9.00 2.92 3.61
C VAL A 203 8.10 4.08 3.24
N THR A 204 8.70 5.20 2.86
CA THR A 204 7.95 6.34 2.31
C THR A 204 7.47 6.01 0.90
N VAL A 205 6.17 6.15 0.67
CA VAL A 205 5.57 6.20 -0.66
C VAL A 205 5.61 7.66 -1.12
N ASN A 206 6.46 7.94 -2.09
CA ASN A 206 6.62 9.30 -2.62
C ASN A 206 5.39 9.71 -3.45
N SER A 207 5.11 11.01 -3.50
CA SER A 207 4.14 11.56 -4.43
C SER A 207 4.58 11.27 -5.87
N GLY A 208 3.70 10.68 -6.67
CA GLY A 208 3.93 10.39 -8.08
C GLY A 208 3.70 11.62 -8.97
N LYS A 209 3.51 11.37 -10.27
CA LYS A 209 3.01 12.40 -11.19
C LYS A 209 1.52 12.64 -10.96
N ILE A 210 1.09 13.89 -11.05
CA ILE A 210 -0.31 14.29 -10.98
C ILE A 210 -1.02 13.86 -12.27
N ARG A 211 -2.15 13.20 -12.13
CA ARG A 211 -2.94 12.67 -13.25
C ARG A 211 -4.09 13.62 -13.52
N ILE A 212 -4.03 14.27 -14.67
CA ILE A 212 -5.07 15.19 -15.13
C ILE A 212 -5.89 14.49 -16.21
N GLY A 213 -7.14 14.16 -15.89
CA GLY A 213 -8.13 13.79 -16.87
C GLY A 213 -8.66 15.06 -17.54
N TYR A 214 -8.76 15.11 -18.86
CA TYR A 214 -9.29 16.29 -19.56
C TYR A 214 -10.44 15.94 -20.50
N PHE A 215 -11.45 16.80 -20.53
CA PHE A 215 -12.62 16.71 -21.41
C PHE A 215 -12.75 18.01 -22.19
N GLY A 216 -12.79 17.93 -23.52
CA GLY A 216 -12.89 19.09 -24.41
C GLY A 216 -11.52 19.55 -24.94
N SER A 217 -11.57 20.47 -25.92
CA SER A 217 -10.37 20.82 -26.70
C SER A 217 -9.53 21.89 -26.02
N TYR A 218 -10.15 22.73 -25.19
CA TYR A 218 -9.50 23.83 -24.47
C TYR A 218 -9.31 23.57 -22.98
N ALA A 219 -9.50 22.33 -22.54
CA ALA A 219 -9.20 21.92 -21.17
C ALA A 219 -7.67 21.87 -20.93
N ILE A 220 -7.25 22.00 -19.66
CA ILE A 220 -5.85 21.80 -19.27
C ILE A 220 -5.45 20.37 -19.60
N GLY A 221 -4.32 20.19 -20.30
CA GLY A 221 -3.88 18.90 -20.83
C GLY A 221 -4.28 18.64 -22.29
N ALA A 222 -5.28 19.35 -22.81
CA ALA A 222 -5.68 19.24 -24.21
C ALA A 222 -4.72 20.00 -25.15
N GLY A 223 -4.71 19.62 -26.43
CA GLY A 223 -3.74 20.11 -27.41
C GLY A 223 -3.86 21.60 -27.77
N LYS A 224 -4.96 22.28 -27.41
CA LYS A 224 -5.12 23.74 -27.65
C LYS A 224 -4.39 24.62 -26.64
N ASN A 225 -3.89 24.05 -25.54
CA ASN A 225 -3.13 24.77 -24.51
C ASN A 225 -1.64 24.35 -24.50
N PRO A 226 -0.92 24.35 -25.63
CA PRO A 226 0.40 23.72 -25.71
C PRO A 226 1.43 24.38 -24.78
N ALA A 227 1.43 25.71 -24.68
CA ALA A 227 2.37 26.46 -23.84
C ALA A 227 2.14 26.21 -22.34
N PHE A 228 0.89 26.31 -21.88
CA PHE A 228 0.55 26.02 -20.49
C PHE A 228 0.87 24.57 -20.12
N ASN A 229 0.56 23.61 -21.00
CA ASN A 229 0.89 22.20 -20.79
C ASN A 229 2.41 21.99 -20.74
N SER A 230 3.20 22.70 -21.55
CA SER A 230 4.67 22.62 -21.48
C SER A 230 5.25 23.24 -20.22
N GLN A 231 4.63 24.30 -19.68
CA GLN A 231 5.01 24.87 -18.39
C GLN A 231 4.72 23.89 -17.23
N LEU A 232 3.59 23.18 -17.28
CA LEU A 232 3.28 22.10 -16.32
C LEU A 232 4.26 20.93 -16.43
N GLN A 233 4.69 20.56 -17.64
CA GLN A 233 5.63 19.46 -17.88
C GLN A 233 7.10 19.83 -17.64
N ASN A 234 7.43 21.11 -17.44
CA ASN A 234 8.80 21.54 -17.18
C ASN A 234 9.21 21.20 -15.74
N ASP A 235 10.18 20.29 -15.58
CA ASP A 235 10.73 19.85 -14.29
C ASP A 235 11.28 21.00 -13.43
N SER A 236 11.68 22.11 -14.04
CA SER A 236 12.14 23.31 -13.32
C SER A 236 10.98 24.07 -12.65
N ASN A 237 9.76 23.94 -13.18
CA ASN A 237 8.55 24.49 -12.56
C ASN A 237 7.91 23.48 -11.60
N TYR A 238 7.74 22.23 -12.06
CA TYR A 238 7.05 21.16 -11.34
C TYR A 238 7.86 19.87 -11.37
N GLY A 239 8.48 19.52 -10.25
CA GLY A 239 9.32 18.35 -10.14
C GLY A 239 10.07 18.35 -8.82
N SER A 240 10.77 17.26 -8.48
CA SER A 240 11.44 17.12 -7.17
C SER A 240 12.47 18.23 -6.86
N LYS A 241 12.95 18.94 -7.88
CA LYS A 241 13.86 20.09 -7.77
C LYS A 241 13.28 21.38 -8.36
N GLY A 242 12.03 21.35 -8.83
CA GLY A 242 11.37 22.50 -9.43
C GLY A 242 10.92 23.52 -8.40
N LYS A 243 10.36 24.63 -8.87
CA LYS A 243 9.81 25.69 -8.01
C LYS A 243 8.68 25.17 -7.12
N TYR A 244 7.76 24.39 -7.68
CA TYR A 244 6.81 23.57 -6.95
C TYR A 244 7.33 22.13 -6.84
N ASN A 245 7.84 21.77 -5.66
CA ASN A 245 8.63 20.55 -5.46
C ASN A 245 7.92 19.41 -4.71
N LYS A 246 6.60 19.51 -4.54
CA LYS A 246 5.80 18.50 -3.84
C LYS A 246 5.34 17.33 -4.75
N ILE A 247 5.60 17.40 -6.05
CA ILE A 247 5.17 16.40 -7.06
C ILE A 247 6.31 16.08 -8.04
N LYS A 248 6.14 15.04 -8.85
CA LYS A 248 7.09 14.64 -9.92
C LYS A 248 6.71 15.12 -11.33
N GLY A 249 5.79 16.08 -11.43
CA GLY A 249 5.24 16.56 -12.68
C GLY A 249 3.84 15.99 -12.96
N PHE A 250 3.42 16.01 -14.23
CA PHE A 250 2.06 15.70 -14.64
C PHE A 250 1.99 14.61 -15.73
N VAL A 251 0.82 13.96 -15.80
CA VAL A 251 0.38 13.10 -16.90
C VAL A 251 -1.01 13.56 -17.31
N PHE A 252 -1.22 13.72 -18.61
CA PHE A 252 -2.51 14.12 -19.18
C PHE A 252 -3.19 12.90 -19.81
N THR A 253 -4.51 12.79 -19.66
CA THR A 253 -5.30 11.71 -20.24
C THR A 253 -6.62 12.27 -20.76
N ASP A 254 -6.89 12.07 -22.04
CA ASP A 254 -8.19 12.39 -22.64
C ASP A 254 -9.26 11.45 -22.06
N ILE A 255 -10.30 12.02 -21.47
CA ILE A 255 -11.44 11.27 -20.93
C ILE A 255 -12.72 11.45 -21.75
N GLY A 256 -12.65 12.13 -22.90
CA GLY A 256 -13.81 12.44 -23.74
C GLY A 256 -14.65 11.22 -24.13
N ASN A 257 -13.99 10.10 -24.40
CA ASN A 257 -14.66 8.85 -24.82
C ASN A 257 -14.89 7.84 -23.68
N THR A 258 -14.36 8.09 -22.49
CA THR A 258 -14.41 7.14 -21.37
C THR A 258 -15.25 7.66 -20.20
N LEU A 259 -15.42 8.97 -20.04
CA LEU A 259 -16.15 9.57 -18.92
C LEU A 259 -17.55 8.98 -18.75
N ALA A 260 -18.24 8.70 -19.85
CA ALA A 260 -19.58 8.10 -19.83
C ALA A 260 -19.62 6.73 -19.13
N THR A 261 -18.56 5.92 -19.26
CA THR A 261 -18.49 4.55 -18.72
C THR A 261 -17.82 4.45 -17.36
N LEU A 262 -17.10 5.48 -16.93
CA LEU A 262 -16.40 5.49 -15.64
C LEU A 262 -17.37 5.77 -14.49
N THR A 263 -17.19 5.06 -13.38
CA THR A 263 -17.81 5.38 -12.09
C THR A 263 -17.02 6.49 -11.37
N VAL A 264 -17.59 7.03 -10.28
CA VAL A 264 -16.86 8.01 -9.44
C VAL A 264 -15.62 7.38 -8.82
N ASP A 265 -15.72 6.12 -8.38
CA ASP A 265 -14.57 5.37 -7.82
C ASP A 265 -13.47 5.20 -8.88
N ASP A 266 -13.84 4.88 -10.12
CA ASP A 266 -12.85 4.81 -11.22
C ASP A 266 -12.18 6.17 -11.44
N LEU A 267 -12.94 7.27 -11.39
CA LEU A 267 -12.38 8.62 -11.54
C LEU A 267 -11.40 8.94 -10.42
N GLN A 268 -11.73 8.63 -9.15
CA GLN A 268 -10.82 8.84 -8.02
C GLN A 268 -9.60 7.93 -8.07
N GLU A 269 -9.76 6.70 -8.57
CA GLU A 269 -8.66 5.77 -8.71
C GLU A 269 -7.70 6.22 -9.80
N ASN A 270 -8.18 6.84 -10.89
CA ASN A 270 -7.37 7.13 -12.07
C ASN A 270 -6.93 8.60 -12.22
N TYR A 271 -7.61 9.56 -11.59
CA TYR A 271 -7.35 10.99 -11.76
C TYR A 271 -7.24 11.71 -10.43
N ASP A 272 -6.39 12.73 -10.39
CA ASP A 272 -6.25 13.62 -9.23
C ASP A 272 -6.96 14.96 -9.51
N ILE A 273 -6.88 15.40 -10.76
CA ILE A 273 -7.53 16.60 -11.27
C ILE A 273 -8.33 16.22 -12.52
N ILE A 274 -9.51 16.79 -12.68
CA ILE A 274 -10.24 16.78 -13.94
C ILE A 274 -10.38 18.21 -14.46
N SER A 275 -9.96 18.46 -15.71
CA SER A 275 -10.20 19.75 -16.38
C SER A 275 -11.26 19.58 -17.46
N VAL A 276 -12.26 20.46 -17.48
CA VAL A 276 -13.34 20.41 -18.47
C VAL A 276 -13.54 21.75 -19.16
N ASP A 277 -13.59 21.68 -20.48
CA ASP A 277 -13.99 22.75 -21.39
C ASP A 277 -15.49 22.57 -21.70
N LYS A 278 -16.29 23.62 -21.48
CA LYS A 278 -17.78 23.75 -21.54
C LYS A 278 -18.62 22.70 -20.80
N GLY A 279 -17.97 21.67 -20.27
CA GLY A 279 -18.60 20.51 -19.66
C GLY A 279 -19.14 19.49 -20.68
N PRO A 280 -19.32 18.23 -20.25
CA PRO A 280 -20.08 17.25 -20.99
C PRO A 280 -21.51 17.72 -21.34
N PRO A 281 -22.06 17.33 -22.51
CA PRO A 281 -23.37 17.79 -22.97
C PRO A 281 -24.55 17.16 -22.22
N ASN A 282 -24.31 16.31 -21.22
CA ASN A 282 -25.35 15.56 -20.52
C ASN A 282 -25.22 15.68 -18.99
N THR A 283 -26.37 15.66 -18.31
CA THR A 283 -26.46 15.80 -16.84
C THR A 283 -25.75 14.67 -16.07
N PRO A 284 -25.83 13.38 -16.49
CA PRO A 284 -25.14 12.30 -15.77
C PRO A 284 -23.63 12.47 -15.66
N ASP A 285 -22.96 12.92 -16.72
CA ASP A 285 -21.51 13.14 -16.70
C ASP A 285 -21.13 14.36 -15.86
N ASN A 286 -21.92 15.45 -15.93
CA ASN A 286 -21.74 16.60 -15.04
C ASN A 286 -21.90 16.20 -13.56
N ALA A 287 -22.88 15.35 -13.23
CA ALA A 287 -23.07 14.84 -11.88
C ALA A 287 -21.88 13.99 -11.41
N LYS A 288 -21.24 13.22 -12.30
CA LYS A 288 -20.00 12.47 -11.99
C LYS A 288 -18.83 13.40 -11.67
N LEU A 289 -18.66 14.48 -12.43
CA LEU A 289 -17.64 15.51 -12.15
C LEU A 289 -17.85 16.15 -10.78
N LYS A 290 -19.11 16.46 -10.44
CA LYS A 290 -19.45 16.98 -9.12
C LYS A 290 -19.16 15.97 -8.02
N ALA A 291 -19.56 14.71 -8.19
CA ALA A 291 -19.31 13.67 -7.21
C ALA A 291 -17.81 13.40 -7.01
N PHE A 292 -17.01 13.47 -8.07
CA PHE A 292 -15.55 13.42 -7.99
C PHE A 292 -14.98 14.57 -7.14
N ALA A 293 -15.46 15.80 -7.37
CA ALA A 293 -15.08 16.95 -6.55
C ALA A 293 -15.54 16.79 -5.08
N ASP A 294 -16.79 16.38 -4.85
CA ASP A 294 -17.33 16.16 -3.51
C ASP A 294 -16.56 15.05 -2.77
N ALA A 295 -15.95 14.11 -3.49
CA ALA A 295 -15.11 13.06 -2.92
C ALA A 295 -13.63 13.46 -2.72
N GLY A 296 -13.28 14.71 -3.05
CA GLY A 296 -11.97 15.33 -2.78
C GLY A 296 -11.07 15.52 -3.98
N GLY A 297 -11.49 15.12 -5.18
CA GLY A 297 -10.76 15.43 -6.42
C GLY A 297 -10.83 16.92 -6.76
N VAL A 298 -9.91 17.45 -7.57
CA VAL A 298 -9.97 18.87 -8.01
C VAL A 298 -10.58 18.95 -9.41
N VAL A 299 -11.47 19.92 -9.62
CA VAL A 299 -12.07 20.17 -10.95
C VAL A 299 -11.73 21.57 -11.42
N PHE A 300 -11.07 21.67 -12.57
CA PHE A 300 -10.93 22.91 -13.32
C PHE A 300 -12.05 23.00 -14.36
N VAL A 301 -12.75 24.13 -14.38
CA VAL A 301 -13.85 24.39 -15.30
C VAL A 301 -13.51 25.61 -16.14
N GLN A 302 -13.40 25.40 -17.45
CA GLN A 302 -13.32 26.45 -18.44
C GLN A 302 -14.72 26.69 -19.02
N LEU A 303 -15.35 27.81 -18.66
CA LEU A 303 -16.70 28.13 -19.07
C LEU A 303 -16.72 28.76 -20.46
N GLU A 304 -17.62 28.26 -21.31
CA GLU A 304 -17.98 28.80 -22.63
C GLU A 304 -19.52 28.87 -22.74
N ASN A 305 -20.05 29.28 -23.90
CA ASN A 305 -21.47 29.14 -24.20
C ASN A 305 -21.95 27.68 -23.99
N ASN A 306 -23.16 27.52 -23.47
CA ASN A 306 -23.78 26.24 -23.12
C ASN A 306 -23.22 25.54 -21.85
N SER A 307 -22.50 26.26 -20.99
CA SER A 307 -22.08 25.74 -19.68
C SER A 307 -23.22 25.65 -18.64
N ASP A 308 -24.47 25.94 -19.03
CA ASP A 308 -25.65 26.03 -18.14
C ASP A 308 -25.84 24.77 -17.28
N TYR A 309 -25.72 23.59 -17.88
CA TYR A 309 -25.87 22.32 -17.17
C TYR A 309 -24.75 22.13 -16.13
N LEU A 310 -23.52 22.50 -16.47
CA LEU A 310 -22.37 22.41 -15.59
C LEU A 310 -22.53 23.39 -14.42
N LEU A 311 -22.85 24.65 -14.70
CA LEU A 311 -23.12 25.68 -13.70
C LEU A 311 -24.25 25.26 -12.76
N THR A 312 -25.38 24.81 -13.29
CA THR A 312 -26.51 24.34 -12.46
C THR A 312 -26.10 23.14 -11.59
N THR A 313 -25.33 22.20 -12.14
CA THR A 313 -24.84 21.02 -11.40
C THR A 313 -23.95 21.43 -10.21
N PHE A 314 -23.13 22.46 -10.39
CA PHE A 314 -22.27 23.00 -9.33
C PHE A 314 -22.97 24.01 -8.41
N GLY A 315 -24.31 24.13 -8.48
CA GLY A 315 -25.11 24.89 -7.52
C GLY A 315 -25.23 26.38 -7.82
N PHE A 316 -24.93 26.81 -9.04
CA PHE A 316 -25.19 28.17 -9.48
C PHE A 316 -26.68 28.37 -9.72
N THR A 317 -27.14 29.61 -9.58
CA THR A 317 -28.56 29.95 -9.71
C THR A 317 -28.81 31.09 -10.69
N GLY A 318 -30.06 31.26 -11.11
CA GLY A 318 -30.47 32.32 -12.03
C GLY A 318 -30.29 31.97 -13.51
N SER A 319 -30.35 32.99 -14.38
CA SER A 319 -30.19 32.84 -15.82
C SER A 319 -28.77 33.20 -16.25
N PHE A 320 -28.15 32.37 -17.08
CA PHE A 320 -26.78 32.56 -17.52
C PHE A 320 -26.75 33.34 -18.84
N ALA A 321 -25.89 34.36 -18.89
CA ALA A 321 -25.64 35.14 -20.09
C ALA A 321 -24.23 34.85 -20.60
N TYR A 322 -24.06 34.95 -21.92
CA TYR A 322 -22.79 34.74 -22.59
C TYR A 322 -22.52 35.92 -23.53
N GLY A 323 -21.26 36.33 -23.62
CA GLY A 323 -20.89 37.47 -24.44
C GLY A 323 -19.39 37.64 -24.59
N GLY A 324 -18.98 38.81 -25.07
CA GLY A 324 -17.58 39.06 -25.42
C GLY A 324 -16.62 38.83 -24.25
N SER A 325 -15.55 38.12 -24.55
CA SER A 325 -14.40 37.96 -23.69
C SER A 325 -13.73 39.32 -23.43
N GLY A 326 -13.59 39.68 -22.16
CA GLY A 326 -12.97 40.93 -21.73
C GLY A 326 -11.85 40.67 -20.75
N ASN A 327 -10.93 41.63 -20.64
CA ASN A 327 -9.87 41.59 -19.64
C ASN A 327 -10.46 41.65 -18.23
N VAL A 328 -9.85 40.94 -17.31
CA VAL A 328 -10.27 40.86 -15.91
C VAL A 328 -9.10 41.25 -15.02
N THR A 329 -9.37 41.76 -13.83
CA THR A 329 -8.33 42.16 -12.87
C THR A 329 -8.37 41.23 -11.66
N THR A 330 -7.24 40.63 -11.31
CA THR A 330 -7.09 39.86 -10.07
C THR A 330 -7.21 40.77 -8.84
N ASN A 331 -7.78 40.25 -7.76
CA ASN A 331 -7.91 40.98 -6.50
C ASN A 331 -6.75 40.70 -5.53
N THR A 332 -6.89 41.17 -4.28
CA THR A 332 -5.88 41.03 -3.22
C THR A 332 -5.95 39.70 -2.46
N ASN A 333 -6.68 38.69 -2.97
CA ASN A 333 -6.71 37.37 -2.34
C ASN A 333 -5.29 36.77 -2.31
N SER A 334 -4.92 36.11 -1.20
CA SER A 334 -3.59 35.53 -1.03
C SER A 334 -3.24 34.45 -2.05
N ILE A 335 -4.24 33.80 -2.65
CA ILE A 335 -4.03 32.82 -3.74
C ILE A 335 -3.40 33.50 -4.97
N ASN A 336 -3.67 34.79 -5.20
CA ASN A 336 -3.03 35.56 -6.27
C ASN A 336 -1.57 35.93 -5.96
N SER A 337 -1.02 35.51 -4.82
CA SER A 337 0.36 35.76 -4.42
C SER A 337 0.99 34.50 -3.82
N GLY A 338 1.14 33.48 -4.65
CA GLY A 338 1.65 32.17 -4.27
C GLY A 338 3.14 31.98 -4.56
N ILE A 339 3.53 30.70 -4.61
CA ILE A 339 4.91 30.25 -4.78
C ILE A 339 5.55 30.77 -6.07
N PHE A 340 4.76 31.00 -7.13
CA PHE A 340 5.27 31.46 -8.42
C PHE A 340 5.54 32.96 -8.48
N GLY A 341 5.03 33.73 -7.52
CA GLY A 341 5.15 35.19 -7.45
C GLY A 341 3.82 35.84 -7.15
N SER A 342 3.78 37.18 -7.20
CA SER A 342 2.55 37.95 -7.03
C SER A 342 1.95 38.33 -8.38
N SER A 343 0.66 38.06 -8.53
CA SER A 343 -0.20 38.48 -9.62
C SER A 343 -1.43 39.20 -9.07
N ILE A 344 -1.30 39.93 -7.95
CA ILE A 344 -2.37 40.78 -7.39
C ILE A 344 -2.56 42.02 -8.27
N ASN A 345 -3.81 42.49 -8.43
CA ASN A 345 -4.15 43.69 -9.21
C ASN A 345 -3.59 43.66 -10.65
N THR A 346 -3.57 42.48 -11.24
CA THR A 346 -2.99 42.19 -12.55
C THR A 346 -4.11 41.95 -13.56
N SER A 347 -3.95 42.49 -14.76
CA SER A 347 -4.85 42.20 -15.87
C SER A 347 -4.59 40.80 -16.42
N ILE A 348 -5.63 39.98 -16.45
CA ILE A 348 -5.65 38.65 -17.06
C ILE A 348 -6.49 38.74 -18.34
N MET A 349 -5.95 38.20 -19.42
CA MET A 349 -6.48 38.38 -20.76
C MET A 349 -7.03 37.07 -21.31
N SER A 350 -8.12 37.19 -22.06
CA SER A 350 -8.67 36.18 -22.97
C SER A 350 -8.50 36.68 -24.41
N ILE A 351 -8.60 35.80 -25.40
CA ILE A 351 -8.57 36.19 -26.81
C ILE A 351 -9.93 36.77 -27.20
N ASN A 352 -9.91 37.94 -27.85
CA ASN A 352 -11.13 38.63 -28.23
C ASN A 352 -11.97 37.77 -29.20
N GLY A 353 -13.23 37.52 -28.84
CA GLY A 353 -14.23 36.91 -29.73
C GLY A 353 -14.92 35.64 -29.19
N GLY A 354 -14.48 35.12 -28.04
CA GLY A 354 -15.11 33.99 -27.35
C GLY A 354 -16.45 34.35 -26.70
N ALA A 355 -17.28 33.34 -26.45
CA ALA A 355 -18.59 33.47 -25.79
C ALA A 355 -18.47 33.18 -24.28
N ALA A 356 -17.74 34.05 -23.59
CA ALA A 356 -17.47 33.96 -22.16
C ALA A 356 -18.74 33.98 -21.29
N ALA A 357 -18.70 33.25 -20.18
CA ALA A 357 -19.77 33.26 -19.18
C ALA A 357 -19.80 34.59 -18.41
N LEU A 358 -20.94 35.30 -18.49
CA LEU A 358 -21.18 36.58 -17.83
C LEU A 358 -21.98 36.37 -16.55
N LEU A 359 -21.27 36.00 -15.48
CA LEU A 359 -21.86 35.73 -14.17
C LEU A 359 -21.86 36.97 -13.28
N THR A 360 -22.84 37.04 -12.37
CA THR A 360 -22.92 38.02 -11.28
C THR A 360 -22.67 37.34 -9.93
N VAL A 361 -22.31 38.12 -8.91
CA VAL A 361 -22.06 37.60 -7.55
C VAL A 361 -23.27 36.86 -6.97
N ALA A 362 -24.49 37.31 -7.28
CA ALA A 362 -25.73 36.70 -6.79
C ALA A 362 -25.98 35.28 -7.32
N GLN A 363 -25.31 34.91 -8.42
CA GLN A 363 -25.47 33.60 -9.06
C GLN A 363 -24.47 32.55 -8.54
N LEU A 364 -23.42 33.00 -7.85
CA LEU A 364 -22.37 32.10 -7.35
C LEU A 364 -22.92 31.23 -6.20
N PRO A 365 -22.44 29.98 -6.08
CA PRO A 365 -22.67 29.17 -4.90
C PRO A 365 -22.19 29.88 -3.62
N ALA A 366 -22.82 29.58 -2.48
CA ALA A 366 -22.38 30.09 -1.19
C ALA A 366 -20.91 29.73 -0.90
N ASN A 367 -20.21 30.60 -0.18
CA ASN A 367 -18.79 30.47 0.15
C ASN A 367 -17.82 30.45 -1.05
N SER A 368 -18.26 30.90 -2.22
CA SER A 368 -17.35 31.07 -3.36
C SER A 368 -16.29 32.13 -3.05
N THR A 369 -15.04 31.83 -3.42
CA THR A 369 -13.90 32.75 -3.29
C THR A 369 -13.60 33.37 -4.65
N ILE A 370 -13.89 34.66 -4.80
CA ILE A 370 -13.60 35.40 -6.03
C ILE A 370 -12.11 35.75 -6.06
N LEU A 371 -11.46 35.57 -7.22
CA LEU A 371 -10.04 35.83 -7.43
C LEU A 371 -9.77 36.89 -8.50
N ALA A 372 -10.65 37.00 -9.49
CA ALA A 372 -10.58 38.04 -10.52
C ALA A 372 -11.97 38.49 -10.96
N THR A 373 -12.10 39.77 -11.31
CA THR A 373 -13.37 40.38 -11.73
C THR A 373 -13.22 41.26 -12.97
N ALA A 374 -14.33 41.44 -13.70
CA ALA A 374 -14.52 42.54 -14.63
C ALA A 374 -15.48 43.54 -13.99
N GLY A 375 -14.95 44.63 -13.42
CA GLY A 375 -15.74 45.49 -12.53
C GLY A 375 -16.19 44.70 -11.29
N THR A 376 -17.50 44.59 -11.07
CA THR A 376 -18.09 43.81 -9.96
C THR A 376 -18.35 42.35 -10.31
N ASP A 377 -18.23 41.99 -11.59
CA ASP A 377 -18.64 40.67 -12.06
C ASP A 377 -17.53 39.63 -11.84
N PRO A 378 -17.82 38.49 -11.19
CA PRO A 378 -16.85 37.42 -11.02
C PRO A 378 -16.45 36.80 -12.35
N ARG A 379 -15.14 36.53 -12.50
CA ARG A 379 -14.58 35.94 -13.72
C ARG A 379 -13.67 34.75 -13.43
N VAL A 380 -12.90 34.80 -12.35
CA VAL A 380 -12.22 33.61 -11.82
C VAL A 380 -12.56 33.47 -10.36
N PHE A 381 -12.97 32.28 -9.96
CA PHE A 381 -13.39 32.02 -8.59
C PHE A 381 -13.33 30.53 -8.27
N ILE A 382 -13.26 30.25 -6.97
CA ILE A 382 -13.22 28.91 -6.40
C ILE A 382 -14.55 28.63 -5.71
N ALA A 383 -15.09 27.42 -5.88
CA ALA A 383 -16.28 26.94 -5.22
C ALA A 383 -16.11 25.48 -4.75
N GLY A 384 -17.21 24.88 -4.29
CA GLY A 384 -17.23 23.52 -3.73
C GLY A 384 -17.01 23.50 -2.23
N SER A 385 -17.50 22.45 -1.56
CA SER A 385 -17.38 22.28 -0.10
C SER A 385 -15.94 22.17 0.39
N HIS A 386 -15.00 21.80 -0.49
CA HIS A 386 -13.59 21.65 -0.20
C HIS A 386 -12.71 22.73 -0.86
N GLY A 387 -13.31 23.74 -1.50
CA GLY A 387 -12.54 24.74 -2.26
C GLY A 387 -11.75 24.15 -3.43
N ASN A 388 -12.25 23.08 -4.03
CA ASN A 388 -11.54 22.26 -5.01
C ASN A 388 -12.13 22.36 -6.42
N ILE A 389 -13.00 23.34 -6.68
CA ILE A 389 -13.57 23.58 -8.01
C ILE A 389 -13.18 24.99 -8.44
N ILE A 390 -12.42 25.10 -9.52
CA ILE A 390 -11.85 26.36 -10.00
C ILE A 390 -12.49 26.70 -11.33
N PHE A 391 -13.22 27.80 -11.38
CA PHE A 391 -13.92 28.26 -12.57
C PHE A 391 -13.16 29.41 -13.23
N PHE A 392 -13.02 29.32 -14.55
CA PHE A 392 -12.62 30.39 -15.44
C PHE A 392 -13.80 30.78 -16.31
N TRP A 393 -14.04 32.09 -16.46
CA TRP A 393 -15.11 32.63 -17.29
C TRP A 393 -14.98 32.33 -18.79
N ASP A 394 -13.79 31.90 -19.20
CA ASP A 394 -13.38 31.74 -20.59
C ASP A 394 -12.21 30.74 -20.65
N GLU A 395 -12.26 29.82 -21.60
CA GLU A 395 -11.23 28.83 -21.89
C GLU A 395 -9.93 29.45 -22.42
N ASP A 396 -10.02 30.64 -23.01
CA ASP A 396 -8.94 31.33 -23.71
C ASP A 396 -7.79 31.79 -22.82
N VAL A 397 -8.04 31.85 -21.52
CA VAL A 397 -7.04 32.32 -20.55
C VAL A 397 -5.77 31.46 -20.54
N HIS A 398 -5.86 30.17 -20.89
CA HIS A 398 -4.70 29.26 -20.90
C HIS A 398 -3.95 29.21 -22.24
N TYR A 399 -4.55 29.72 -23.32
CA TYR A 399 -3.92 29.75 -24.65
C TYR A 399 -3.70 31.16 -25.22
N HIS A 400 -4.01 32.21 -24.44
CA HIS A 400 -3.64 33.58 -24.75
C HIS A 400 -2.13 33.72 -24.99
N THR A 401 -1.72 34.65 -25.87
CA THR A 401 -0.32 34.82 -26.31
C THR A 401 0.66 35.23 -25.21
N SER A 402 0.15 35.69 -24.06
CA SER A 402 0.95 35.93 -22.85
C SER A 402 1.31 34.66 -22.07
N VAL A 403 0.78 33.50 -22.47
CA VAL A 403 1.17 32.19 -21.97
C VAL A 403 2.03 31.55 -23.05
N SER A 404 3.33 31.45 -22.83
CA SER A 404 4.28 31.07 -23.88
C SER A 404 5.52 30.35 -23.36
N GLY A 405 6.15 29.54 -24.21
CA GLY A 405 7.36 28.83 -23.86
C GLY A 405 7.17 27.86 -22.68
N THR A 406 8.23 27.66 -21.91
CA THR A 406 8.28 26.69 -20.80
C THR A 406 8.50 27.32 -19.44
N ASP A 407 8.88 28.60 -19.40
CA ASP A 407 9.11 29.34 -18.17
C ASP A 407 7.82 30.01 -17.70
N ILE A 408 7.73 30.28 -16.40
CA ILE A 408 6.61 31.01 -15.78
C ILE A 408 7.13 32.40 -15.43
N ASN A 409 6.86 33.38 -16.30
CA ASN A 409 7.46 34.71 -16.19
C ASN A 409 6.51 35.87 -16.52
N THR A 410 5.35 35.62 -17.12
CA THR A 410 4.34 36.67 -17.30
C THR A 410 3.39 36.75 -16.09
N PRO A 411 2.78 37.92 -15.84
CA PRO A 411 1.81 38.05 -14.76
C PRO A 411 0.60 37.09 -14.89
N GLN A 412 0.19 36.77 -16.13
CA GLN A 412 -0.87 35.80 -16.40
C GLN A 412 -0.43 34.37 -16.09
N GLU A 413 0.77 33.97 -16.50
CA GLU A 413 1.34 32.67 -16.14
C GLU A 413 1.47 32.51 -14.63
N ILE A 414 1.97 33.52 -13.92
CA ILE A 414 2.09 33.50 -12.45
C ILE A 414 0.72 33.28 -11.79
N PHE A 415 -0.33 33.97 -12.27
CA PHE A 415 -1.69 33.79 -11.76
C PHE A 415 -2.19 32.35 -11.97
N LEU A 416 -2.11 31.84 -13.19
CA LEU A 416 -2.58 30.49 -13.54
C LEU A 416 -1.81 29.40 -12.77
N HIS A 417 -0.50 29.57 -12.61
CA HIS A 417 0.33 28.62 -11.88
C HIS A 417 0.19 28.72 -10.36
N ASN A 418 -0.15 29.88 -9.81
CA ASN A 418 -0.56 30.01 -8.41
C ASN A 418 -1.89 29.30 -8.14
N LEU A 419 -2.85 29.37 -9.08
CA LEU A 419 -4.08 28.58 -9.02
C LEU A 419 -3.81 27.07 -9.09
N MET A 420 -2.93 26.63 -9.98
CA MET A 420 -2.50 25.23 -10.03
C MET A 420 -1.79 24.81 -8.74
N ALA A 421 -0.91 25.63 -8.17
CA ALA A 421 -0.28 25.33 -6.89
C ALA A 421 -1.31 25.22 -5.75
N TYR A 422 -2.30 26.12 -5.71
CA TYR A 422 -3.42 26.04 -4.78
C TYR A 422 -4.20 24.73 -4.95
N ALA A 423 -4.56 24.35 -6.18
CA ALA A 423 -5.22 23.08 -6.47
C ALA A 423 -4.42 21.89 -5.93
N LEU A 424 -3.12 21.85 -6.20
CA LEU A 424 -2.24 20.78 -5.77
C LEU A 424 -2.07 20.71 -4.24
N ASP A 425 -2.08 21.84 -3.55
CA ASP A 425 -2.02 21.90 -2.09
C ASP A 425 -3.32 21.45 -1.41
N ASN A 426 -4.43 21.34 -2.16
CA ASN A 426 -5.73 20.87 -1.66
C ASN A 426 -6.05 19.40 -2.02
N LEU A 427 -5.14 18.68 -2.70
CA LEU A 427 -5.20 17.23 -2.94
C LEU A 427 -4.74 16.42 -1.71
#